data_AF-A0A7K8LGK7-F1
#
_entry.id   AF-A0A7K8LGK7-F1
#
_cell.length_a   1.000
_cell.length_b   1.000
_cell.length_c   1.000
_cell.angle_alpha   90.00
_cell.angle_beta   90.00
_cell.angle_gamma   90.00
#
_symmetry.space_group_name_H-M   'P 1'
#
loop_
_entity.id
_entity.type
_entity.pdbx_description
1 polymer ?
#
loop_
_entity_poly.entity_id
_entity_poly.type
_entity_poly.pdbx_seq_one_letter_code
_entity_poly.pdbx_strand_id
1 'polypeptide(L)'
;QVQENIERFFTRFVEEGKATVRLREPAVDVCLSKANASNLKNFLAAVRLAHQGTDIGALPLSTLVPAKTSEVEKPKTKMIITSRRDYPLTKNFPYSLEHLQASYCKLARIDTRVLCLKKLRKLDLSHNHIKQLPATIGDLICLQELNLHDNHLESFSGALCNSTLQKSLQFLDLSQNKIKALPIQFCQLRELINLKLDDNELIRLPFKIGQLEHLRFLSAARNKLPFLPNDFRKLCLENLDLFGNPFEQPNPLVPNIQLKIPLTLLECAARATVNYRIPYGCHLLPSHLCEDLEVAKTCQCGSACLSSFIQITVTMNLHHVAHTVVLVDNMGGTEAPIICYFCSLDCYSQFLDRYLQSNG
;
A
#
# COMPACT_ATOMS: atom_id res chain seq x y z
N GLN A 1 28.55 -6.51 25.64
CA GLN A 1 27.73 -5.38 25.13
C GLN A 1 27.31 -4.37 26.21
N VAL A 2 27.37 -4.69 27.52
CA VAL A 2 27.01 -3.74 28.61
C VAL A 2 28.24 -3.00 29.18
N GLN A 3 29.41 -3.64 29.14
CA GLN A 3 30.69 -3.04 29.55
C GLN A 3 30.91 -1.70 28.84
N GLU A 4 31.15 -0.65 29.62
CA GLU A 4 31.33 0.74 29.15
C GLU A 4 30.19 1.35 28.32
N ASN A 5 29.09 0.62 28.10
CA ASN A 5 28.01 1.02 27.20
C ASN A 5 26.77 1.60 27.93
N ILE A 6 26.86 1.86 29.23
CA ILE A 6 25.79 2.52 29.99
C ILE A 6 26.13 4.00 30.13
N GLU A 7 25.20 4.86 29.75
CA GLU A 7 25.31 6.30 29.93
C GLU A 7 24.86 6.68 31.35
N ARG A 8 23.68 6.18 31.77
CA ARG A 8 23.08 6.55 33.05
C ARG A 8 22.08 5.52 33.57
N PHE A 9 22.03 5.38 34.89
CA PHE A 9 20.98 4.65 35.60
C PHE A 9 19.99 5.62 36.24
N PHE A 10 18.70 5.41 36.01
CA PHE A 10 17.61 6.12 36.67
C PHE A 10 16.91 5.18 37.65
N THR A 11 17.29 5.25 38.93
CA THR A 11 16.86 4.29 39.96
C THR A 11 15.94 4.88 41.02
N ARG A 12 15.33 6.05 40.74
CA ARG A 12 14.50 6.78 41.71
C ARG A 12 13.29 5.98 42.24
N PHE A 13 12.78 5.05 41.44
CA PHE A 13 11.55 4.30 41.72
C PHE A 13 11.79 2.78 41.83
N VAL A 14 13.00 2.37 42.20
CA VAL A 14 13.37 0.94 42.28
C VAL A 14 12.55 0.19 43.33
N GLU A 15 12.18 0.84 44.43
CA GLU A 15 11.29 0.25 45.44
C GLU A 15 9.87 -0.02 44.89
N GLU A 16 9.43 0.77 43.90
CA GLU A 16 8.17 0.54 43.18
C GLU A 16 8.33 -0.45 42.00
N GLY A 17 9.50 -1.08 41.87
CA GLY A 17 9.79 -2.00 40.77
C GLY A 17 10.05 -1.33 39.43
N LYS A 18 10.45 -0.05 39.41
CA LYS A 18 10.72 0.73 38.19
C LYS A 18 12.16 1.23 38.14
N ALA A 19 12.83 1.05 37.01
CA ALA A 19 14.13 1.64 36.74
C ALA A 19 14.32 1.86 35.25
N THR A 20 15.13 2.85 34.87
CA THR A 20 15.52 3.03 33.47
C THR A 20 17.03 2.97 33.35
N VAL A 21 17.53 2.18 32.40
CA VAL A 21 18.96 2.10 32.06
C VAL A 21 19.15 2.72 30.68
N ARG A 22 19.90 3.82 30.60
CA ARG A 22 20.24 4.47 29.34
C ARG A 22 21.53 3.90 28.79
N LEU A 23 21.49 3.39 27.57
CA LEU A 23 22.65 2.88 26.85
C LEU A 23 23.29 3.96 25.97
N ARG A 24 24.61 3.86 25.72
CA ARG A 24 25.33 4.74 24.80
C ARG A 24 25.12 4.31 23.35
N GLU A 25 25.24 3.00 23.09
CA GLU A 25 25.12 2.41 21.76
C GLU A 25 24.35 1.06 21.78
N PRO A 26 23.14 0.98 21.19
CA PRO A 26 22.37 2.09 20.65
C PRO A 26 21.88 3.03 21.75
N ALA A 27 21.73 4.33 21.44
CA ALA A 27 21.25 5.34 22.38
C ALA A 27 19.75 5.14 22.72
N VAL A 28 19.45 4.17 23.58
CA VAL A 28 18.08 3.78 23.97
C VAL A 28 17.93 3.71 25.49
N ASP A 29 16.72 4.04 25.94
CA ASP A 29 16.31 3.91 27.34
C ASP A 29 15.60 2.56 27.55
N VAL A 30 16.24 1.66 28.29
CA VAL A 30 15.66 0.38 28.71
C VAL A 30 14.84 0.62 29.98
N CYS A 31 13.53 0.73 29.83
CA CYS A 31 12.60 0.92 30.94
C CYS A 31 12.17 -0.44 31.53
N LEU A 32 12.58 -0.69 32.77
CA LEU A 32 12.14 -1.78 33.62
C LEU A 32 10.97 -1.29 34.47
N SER A 33 9.88 -2.05 34.50
CA SER A 33 8.68 -1.71 35.26
C SER A 33 8.03 -2.96 35.85
N LYS A 34 7.36 -2.80 37.00
CA LYS A 34 6.64 -3.87 37.72
C LYS A 34 7.53 -5.06 38.13
N ALA A 35 8.84 -4.84 38.27
CA ALA A 35 9.75 -5.87 38.79
C ALA A 35 9.62 -5.99 40.31
N ASN A 36 9.92 -7.16 40.87
CA ASN A 36 10.12 -7.29 42.31
C ASN A 36 11.31 -6.41 42.74
N ALA A 37 11.12 -5.54 43.72
CA ALA A 37 12.12 -4.56 44.15
C ALA A 37 13.47 -5.19 44.55
N SER A 38 13.45 -6.35 45.21
CA SER A 38 14.66 -7.08 45.62
C SER A 38 15.43 -7.61 44.40
N ASN A 39 14.71 -8.27 43.48
CA ASN A 39 15.32 -8.81 42.26
C ASN A 39 15.82 -7.68 41.34
N LEU A 40 15.10 -6.56 41.27
CA LEU A 40 15.50 -5.38 40.49
C LEU A 40 16.79 -4.76 41.04
N LYS A 41 16.94 -4.66 42.38
CA LYS A 41 18.19 -4.19 43.00
C LYS A 41 19.38 -5.08 42.67
N ASN A 42 19.20 -6.41 42.79
CA ASN A 42 20.24 -7.38 42.48
C ASN A 42 20.63 -7.33 40.99
N PHE A 43 19.63 -7.23 40.11
CA PHE A 43 19.84 -7.07 38.67
C PHE A 43 20.62 -5.77 38.36
N LEU A 44 20.21 -4.63 38.91
CA LEU A 44 20.91 -3.36 38.69
C LEU A 44 22.34 -3.36 39.25
N ALA A 45 22.58 -4.05 40.38
CA ALA A 45 23.92 -4.23 40.94
C ALA A 45 24.81 -5.06 40.00
N ALA A 46 24.27 -6.15 39.45
CA ALA A 46 24.97 -6.97 38.47
C ALA A 46 25.28 -6.20 37.18
N VAL A 47 24.32 -5.41 36.68
CA VAL A 47 24.50 -4.57 35.49
C VAL A 47 25.54 -3.47 35.72
N ARG A 48 25.64 -2.90 36.94
CA ARG A 48 26.68 -1.93 37.30
C ARG A 48 28.08 -2.56 37.32
N LEU A 49 28.23 -3.73 37.92
CA LEU A 49 29.51 -4.47 37.96
C LEU A 49 29.94 -4.89 36.55
N ALA A 50 29.01 -5.37 35.74
CA ALA A 50 29.24 -5.70 34.33
C ALA A 50 29.65 -4.47 33.50
N HIS A 51 29.06 -3.30 33.78
CA HIS A 51 29.45 -2.04 33.13
C HIS A 51 30.87 -1.62 33.49
N GLN A 52 31.30 -1.84 34.74
CA GLN A 52 32.63 -1.54 35.27
C GLN A 52 33.69 -2.59 34.91
N GLY A 53 33.34 -3.64 34.18
CA GLY A 53 34.28 -4.72 33.80
C GLY A 53 34.75 -5.57 34.99
N THR A 54 34.04 -5.55 36.11
CA THR A 54 34.37 -6.32 37.32
C THR A 54 33.74 -7.72 37.24
N ASP A 55 34.43 -8.73 37.80
CA ASP A 55 33.97 -10.12 37.77
C ASP A 55 32.60 -10.29 38.46
N ILE A 56 31.67 -10.88 37.71
CA ILE A 56 30.25 -11.06 38.08
C ILE A 56 30.07 -12.33 38.93
N GLY A 57 31.10 -13.19 39.02
CA GLY A 57 31.05 -14.51 39.67
C GLY A 57 30.67 -14.50 41.16
N ALA A 58 30.84 -13.37 41.86
CA ALA A 58 30.49 -13.23 43.28
C ALA A 58 29.03 -12.80 43.53
N LEU A 59 28.26 -12.44 42.49
CA LEU A 59 26.87 -12.05 42.66
C LEU A 59 25.97 -13.28 42.80
N PRO A 60 25.02 -13.31 43.76
CA PRO A 60 24.10 -14.42 43.95
C PRO A 60 22.98 -14.42 42.88
N LEU A 61 23.36 -14.50 41.61
CA LEU A 61 22.45 -14.58 40.45
C LEU A 61 21.74 -15.93 40.36
N SER A 62 22.26 -16.97 41.02
CA SER A 62 21.69 -18.32 41.12
C SER A 62 20.32 -18.37 41.81
N THR A 63 19.88 -17.27 42.44
CA THR A 63 18.57 -17.13 43.09
C THR A 63 17.47 -16.60 42.15
N LEU A 64 17.82 -16.21 40.93
CA LEU A 64 16.84 -15.71 39.95
C LEU A 64 16.10 -16.88 39.29
N VAL A 65 14.91 -17.20 39.82
CA VAL A 65 13.97 -18.10 39.14
C VAL A 65 13.52 -17.43 37.83
N PRO A 66 13.53 -18.12 36.68
CA PRO A 66 12.97 -17.59 35.45
C PRO A 66 11.53 -17.14 35.70
N ALA A 67 11.24 -15.87 35.39
CA ALA A 67 9.89 -15.33 35.56
C ALA A 67 8.89 -16.21 34.81
N LYS A 68 7.79 -16.58 35.47
CA LYS A 68 6.73 -17.33 34.80
C LYS A 68 6.17 -16.46 33.67
N THR A 69 5.72 -17.06 32.58
CA THR A 69 5.08 -16.33 31.47
C THR A 69 3.85 -15.51 31.90
N SER A 70 3.26 -15.82 33.07
CA SER A 70 2.19 -15.03 33.71
C SER A 70 2.67 -13.76 34.42
N GLU A 71 3.96 -13.67 34.78
CA GLU A 71 4.58 -12.56 35.52
C GLU A 71 5.18 -11.51 34.57
N VAL A 72 5.38 -11.88 33.30
CA VAL A 72 5.89 -10.98 32.26
C VAL A 72 4.72 -10.26 31.59
N GLU A 73 4.68 -8.93 31.72
CA GLU A 73 3.67 -8.12 31.05
C GLU A 73 3.76 -8.30 29.53
N LYS A 74 2.67 -8.75 28.92
CA LYS A 74 2.61 -8.89 27.47
C LYS A 74 2.78 -7.52 26.83
N PRO A 75 3.65 -7.39 25.82
CA PRO A 75 3.85 -6.11 25.15
C PRO A 75 2.52 -5.62 24.56
N LYS A 76 2.26 -4.32 24.65
CA LYS A 76 1.03 -3.74 24.08
C LYS A 76 1.12 -3.85 22.55
N THR A 77 0.29 -4.71 21.96
CA THR A 77 0.25 -4.95 20.50
C THR A 77 -0.87 -4.19 19.80
N LYS A 78 -1.90 -3.75 20.54
CA LYS A 78 -3.04 -2.98 20.01
C LYS A 78 -3.24 -1.68 20.76
N MET A 79 -3.46 -0.60 20.03
CA MET A 79 -3.84 0.71 20.56
C MET A 79 -4.95 1.31 19.71
N ILE A 80 -6.03 1.74 20.36
CA ILE A 80 -7.17 2.39 19.73
C ILE A 80 -7.30 3.79 20.33
N ILE A 81 -7.44 4.78 19.46
CA ILE A 81 -7.62 6.19 19.77
C ILE A 81 -8.76 6.66 18.87
N THR A 82 -9.90 7.03 19.46
CA THR A 82 -11.11 7.45 18.72
C THR A 82 -11.44 8.92 18.96
N SER A 83 -10.56 9.66 19.63
CA SER A 83 -10.75 11.07 19.94
C SER A 83 -9.41 11.78 20.01
N ARG A 84 -9.39 13.04 19.56
CA ARG A 84 -8.22 13.93 19.65
C ARG A 84 -7.66 14.02 21.08
N ARG A 85 -8.51 13.94 22.10
CA ARG A 85 -8.10 14.08 23.51
C ARG A 85 -7.24 12.92 24.00
N ASP A 86 -7.45 11.73 23.45
CA ASP A 86 -6.76 10.50 23.84
C ASP A 86 -5.47 10.29 23.02
N TYR A 87 -5.24 11.13 22.01
CA TYR A 87 -4.07 11.06 21.18
C TYR A 87 -2.80 11.42 21.99
N PRO A 88 -1.78 10.55 22.03
CA PRO A 88 -0.61 10.77 22.87
C PRO A 88 0.26 11.90 22.30
N LEU A 89 0.12 13.12 22.84
CA LEU A 89 0.91 14.27 22.41
C LEU A 89 2.36 14.18 22.95
N THR A 90 2.53 13.84 24.22
CA THR A 90 3.83 13.82 24.90
C THR A 90 4.44 12.43 25.08
N LYS A 91 3.63 11.37 24.98
CA LYS A 91 4.09 9.97 25.14
C LYS A 91 4.40 9.34 23.79
N ASN A 92 5.44 8.51 23.75
CA ASN A 92 5.74 7.70 22.57
C ASN A 92 4.74 6.55 22.42
N PHE A 93 4.54 6.13 21.18
CA PHE A 93 3.81 4.90 20.88
C PHE A 93 4.64 3.68 21.32
N PRO A 94 4.03 2.63 21.88
CA PRO A 94 4.75 1.39 22.19
C PRO A 94 5.34 0.77 20.90
N TYR A 95 6.66 0.54 20.87
CA TYR A 95 7.36 -0.03 19.71
C TYR A 95 6.90 -1.46 19.33
N SER A 96 6.21 -2.12 20.26
CA SER A 96 5.63 -3.45 20.06
C SER A 96 4.27 -3.45 19.35
N LEU A 97 3.74 -2.28 19.01
CA LEU A 97 2.44 -2.20 18.36
C LEU A 97 2.43 -2.89 17.00
N GLU A 98 1.44 -3.76 16.83
CA GLU A 98 1.09 -4.42 15.57
C GLU A 98 -0.18 -3.80 14.98
N HIS A 99 -1.01 -3.20 15.83
CA HIS A 99 -2.32 -2.65 15.47
C HIS A 99 -2.47 -1.26 16.09
N LEU A 100 -2.53 -0.23 15.25
CA LEU A 100 -2.80 1.13 15.67
C LEU A 100 -4.04 1.66 14.94
N GLN A 101 -5.05 2.04 15.71
CA GLN A 101 -6.20 2.79 15.23
C GLN A 101 -6.17 4.17 15.85
N ALA A 102 -6.19 5.20 15.02
CA ALA A 102 -6.27 6.60 15.42
C ALA A 102 -7.31 7.34 14.56
N SER A 103 -8.58 6.99 14.75
CA SER A 103 -9.71 7.56 14.01
C SER A 103 -10.36 8.73 14.74
N TYR A 104 -11.07 9.61 14.01
CA TYR A 104 -11.79 10.77 14.57
C TYR A 104 -10.88 11.72 15.39
N CYS A 105 -9.58 11.71 15.09
CA CYS A 105 -8.56 12.48 15.80
C CYS A 105 -8.28 13.84 15.15
N LYS A 106 -9.02 14.22 14.10
CA LYS A 106 -8.85 15.46 13.33
C LYS A 106 -7.41 15.67 12.85
N LEU A 107 -6.68 14.58 12.58
CA LEU A 107 -5.28 14.62 12.18
C LEU A 107 -5.16 15.22 10.78
N ALA A 108 -4.37 16.28 10.63
CA ALA A 108 -4.06 16.84 9.31
C ALA A 108 -2.84 16.16 8.65
N ARG A 109 -1.99 15.51 9.46
CA ARG A 109 -0.78 14.79 9.04
C ARG A 109 -0.58 13.58 9.93
N ILE A 110 0.14 12.59 9.41
CA ILE A 110 0.57 11.43 10.19
C ILE A 110 1.73 11.84 11.10
N ASP A 111 1.66 11.43 12.36
CA ASP A 111 2.75 11.63 13.33
C ASP A 111 3.94 10.76 12.96
N THR A 112 5.13 11.37 12.87
CA THR A 112 6.37 10.67 12.47
C THR A 112 6.73 9.54 13.41
N ARG A 113 6.29 9.57 14.68
CA ARG A 113 6.53 8.51 15.67
C ARG A 113 5.81 7.21 15.32
N VAL A 114 4.69 7.28 14.60
CA VAL A 114 3.99 6.08 14.09
C VAL A 114 4.83 5.38 13.03
N LEU A 115 5.62 6.14 12.26
CA LEU A 115 6.42 5.64 11.15
C LEU A 115 7.67 4.85 11.62
N CYS A 116 7.99 4.95 12.91
CA CYS A 116 9.05 4.17 13.56
C CYS A 116 8.58 2.78 14.02
N LEU A 117 7.29 2.45 13.95
CA LEU A 117 6.71 1.21 14.47
C LEU A 117 6.93 0.04 13.49
N LYS A 118 8.12 -0.56 13.50
CA LYS A 118 8.51 -1.62 12.53
C LYS A 118 7.71 -2.92 12.60
N LYS A 119 6.99 -3.16 13.71
CA LYS A 119 6.10 -4.32 13.87
C LYS A 119 4.66 -4.06 13.46
N LEU A 120 4.33 -2.82 13.04
CA LEU A 120 2.98 -2.43 12.72
C LEU A 120 2.48 -3.17 11.47
N ARG A 121 1.38 -3.91 11.64
CA ARG A 121 0.69 -4.67 10.59
C ARG A 121 -0.59 -3.98 10.14
N LYS A 122 -1.31 -3.34 11.07
CA LYS A 122 -2.55 -2.62 10.77
C LYS A 122 -2.46 -1.19 11.25
N LEU A 123 -2.68 -0.25 10.33
CA LEU A 123 -2.74 1.18 10.60
C LEU A 123 -4.09 1.72 10.10
N ASP A 124 -4.93 2.12 11.04
CA ASP A 124 -6.20 2.76 10.77
C ASP A 124 -6.13 4.25 11.15
N LEU A 125 -6.28 5.11 10.16
CA LEU A 125 -6.31 6.56 10.24
C LEU A 125 -7.61 7.13 9.65
N SER A 126 -8.68 6.33 9.66
CA SER A 126 -9.98 6.72 9.13
C SER A 126 -10.59 7.93 9.85
N HIS A 127 -11.49 8.66 9.17
CA HIS A 127 -12.20 9.81 9.73
C HIS A 127 -11.24 10.89 10.29
N ASN A 128 -10.28 11.31 9.48
CA ASN A 128 -9.33 12.37 9.82
C ASN A 128 -9.32 13.45 8.71
N HIS A 129 -8.35 14.36 8.74
CA HIS A 129 -8.23 15.44 7.76
C HIS A 129 -6.91 15.36 6.98
N ILE A 130 -6.39 14.14 6.78
CA ILE A 130 -5.09 13.92 6.15
C ILE A 130 -5.23 14.27 4.67
N LYS A 131 -4.39 15.21 4.20
CA LYS A 131 -4.38 15.64 2.80
C LYS A 131 -3.36 14.89 1.94
N GLN A 132 -2.27 14.45 2.56
CA GLN A 132 -1.16 13.77 1.90
C GLN A 132 -0.50 12.79 2.86
N LEU A 133 -0.03 11.66 2.31
CA LEU A 133 0.77 10.68 3.03
C LEU A 133 2.26 11.01 2.89
N PRO A 134 3.05 10.95 3.98
CA PRO A 134 4.50 11.06 3.88
C PRO A 134 5.09 9.81 3.23
N ALA A 135 6.14 9.96 2.41
CA ALA A 135 6.81 8.83 1.74
C ALA A 135 7.32 7.78 2.74
N THR A 136 7.68 8.20 3.94
CA THR A 136 8.18 7.37 5.05
C THR A 136 7.17 6.39 5.63
N ILE A 137 5.87 6.48 5.28
CA ILE A 137 4.94 5.37 5.57
C ILE A 137 5.36 4.07 4.85
N GLY A 138 6.09 4.21 3.75
CA GLY A 138 6.72 3.11 3.03
C GLY A 138 7.84 2.41 3.79
N ASP A 139 8.27 2.92 4.95
CA ASP A 139 9.28 2.29 5.81
C ASP A 139 8.68 1.27 6.80
N LEU A 140 7.34 1.14 6.82
CA LEU A 140 6.61 0.19 7.65
C LEU A 140 6.61 -1.20 6.99
N ILE A 141 7.73 -1.90 7.14
CA ILE A 141 8.03 -3.17 6.45
C ILE A 141 7.02 -4.31 6.69
N CYS A 142 6.26 -4.26 7.78
CA CYS A 142 5.28 -5.28 8.13
C CYS A 142 3.84 -4.83 7.86
N LEU A 143 3.61 -3.64 7.30
CA LEU A 143 2.26 -3.10 7.15
C LEU A 143 1.49 -3.88 6.08
N GLN A 144 0.37 -4.46 6.50
CA GLN A 144 -0.52 -5.29 5.70
C GLN A 144 -1.85 -4.60 5.46
N GLU A 145 -2.34 -3.82 6.42
CA GLU A 145 -3.63 -3.14 6.31
C GLU A 145 -3.47 -1.65 6.58
N LEU A 146 -3.84 -0.83 5.60
CA LEU A 146 -3.86 0.63 5.69
C LEU A 146 -5.28 1.14 5.43
N ASN A 147 -5.90 1.69 6.46
CA ASN A 147 -7.22 2.31 6.35
C ASN A 147 -7.08 3.84 6.42
N LEU A 148 -7.48 4.52 5.36
CA LEU A 148 -7.50 5.97 5.19
C LEU A 148 -8.90 6.47 4.76
N HIS A 149 -9.92 5.66 5.01
CA HIS A 149 -11.32 6.00 4.77
C HIS A 149 -11.68 7.37 5.37
N ASP A 150 -12.49 8.16 4.68
CA ASP A 150 -12.98 9.46 5.14
C ASP A 150 -11.84 10.40 5.57
N ASN A 151 -11.08 10.84 4.58
CA ASN A 151 -9.98 11.80 4.71
C ASN A 151 -10.05 12.82 3.55
N HIS A 152 -9.01 13.63 3.38
CA HIS A 152 -8.95 14.66 2.35
C HIS A 152 -7.82 14.42 1.34
N LEU A 153 -7.49 13.16 1.06
CA LEU A 153 -6.43 12.80 0.13
C LEU A 153 -6.81 13.20 -1.30
N GLU A 154 -6.00 14.03 -1.95
CA GLU A 154 -6.19 14.43 -3.35
C GLU A 154 -5.41 13.51 -4.32
N SER A 155 -4.42 12.80 -3.82
CA SER A 155 -3.54 11.92 -4.59
C SER A 155 -2.95 10.82 -3.72
N PHE A 156 -2.69 9.65 -4.32
CA PHE A 156 -1.83 8.62 -3.74
C PHE A 156 -0.43 8.73 -4.35
N SER A 157 0.62 8.80 -3.54
CA SER A 157 1.98 9.02 -4.06
C SER A 157 2.58 7.74 -4.65
N GLY A 158 3.12 7.83 -5.86
CA GLY A 158 3.85 6.73 -6.50
C GLY A 158 5.09 6.27 -5.71
N ALA A 159 5.65 7.13 -4.86
CA ALA A 159 6.76 6.74 -3.97
C ALA A 159 6.36 5.63 -2.98
N LEU A 160 5.08 5.60 -2.55
CA LEU A 160 4.57 4.54 -1.68
C LEU A 160 4.47 3.22 -2.43
N CYS A 161 4.07 3.31 -3.70
CA CYS A 161 4.04 2.17 -4.61
C CYS A 161 5.44 1.65 -4.92
N ASN A 162 6.50 2.44 -4.79
CA ASN A 162 7.90 1.99 -4.95
C ASN A 162 8.56 1.56 -3.63
N SER A 163 7.82 1.51 -2.52
CA SER A 163 8.35 1.19 -1.18
C SER A 163 8.19 -0.29 -0.79
N THR A 164 8.45 -0.64 0.48
CA THR A 164 8.27 -2.02 0.97
C THR A 164 6.82 -2.47 0.94
N LEU A 165 5.87 -1.53 0.86
CA LEU A 165 4.44 -1.82 0.77
C LEU A 165 4.07 -2.71 -0.42
N GLN A 166 4.85 -2.69 -1.51
CA GLN A 166 4.65 -3.58 -2.67
C GLN A 166 4.61 -5.06 -2.30
N LYS A 167 5.32 -5.44 -1.24
CA LYS A 167 5.53 -6.82 -0.82
C LYS A 167 4.74 -7.18 0.44
N SER A 168 3.99 -6.24 1.01
CA SER A 168 3.35 -6.44 2.31
C SER A 168 1.89 -6.01 2.35
N LEU A 169 1.49 -4.98 1.60
CA LEU A 169 0.17 -4.38 1.71
C LEU A 169 -0.89 -5.25 1.03
N GLN A 170 -1.86 -5.70 1.81
CA GLN A 170 -2.94 -6.62 1.41
C GLN A 170 -4.32 -5.94 1.41
N PHE A 171 -4.53 -4.99 2.32
CA PHE A 171 -5.76 -4.22 2.43
C PHE A 171 -5.46 -2.74 2.36
N LEU A 172 -6.13 -2.05 1.43
CA LEU A 172 -6.07 -0.60 1.31
C LEU A 172 -7.46 -0.02 1.14
N ASP A 173 -7.84 0.83 2.10
CA ASP A 173 -9.07 1.61 2.02
C ASP A 173 -8.74 3.09 1.85
N LEU A 174 -9.10 3.63 0.68
CA LEU A 174 -8.97 5.03 0.31
C LEU A 174 -10.35 5.64 0.03
N SER A 175 -11.44 4.97 0.42
CA SER A 175 -12.80 5.47 0.15
C SER A 175 -13.09 6.79 0.87
N GLN A 176 -14.05 7.57 0.36
CA GLN A 176 -14.40 8.91 0.87
C GLN A 176 -13.18 9.83 0.97
N ASN A 177 -12.52 10.04 -0.17
CA ASN A 177 -11.41 10.99 -0.31
C ASN A 177 -11.66 11.86 -1.56
N LYS A 178 -10.63 12.54 -2.06
CA LYS A 178 -10.71 13.44 -3.23
C LYS A 178 -9.74 13.03 -4.34
N ILE A 179 -9.44 11.73 -4.42
CA ILE A 179 -8.42 11.21 -5.33
C ILE A 179 -8.96 11.26 -6.76
N LYS A 180 -8.25 11.98 -7.63
CA LYS A 180 -8.62 12.12 -9.05
C LYS A 180 -7.98 11.06 -9.96
N ALA A 181 -6.81 10.59 -9.57
CA ALA A 181 -6.08 9.55 -10.27
C ALA A 181 -5.16 8.81 -9.31
N LEU A 182 -4.97 7.52 -9.56
CA LEU A 182 -3.91 6.73 -8.95
C LEU A 182 -2.64 6.82 -9.82
N PRO A 183 -1.43 6.79 -9.22
CA PRO A 183 -0.18 6.83 -9.95
C PRO A 183 -0.03 5.53 -10.76
N ILE A 184 0.77 5.56 -11.83
CA ILE A 184 0.96 4.35 -12.66
C ILE A 184 1.66 3.22 -11.90
N GLN A 185 2.52 3.59 -10.95
CA GLN A 185 3.21 2.67 -10.06
C GLN A 185 2.24 1.94 -9.12
N PHE A 186 0.98 2.38 -8.98
CA PHE A 186 -0.01 1.73 -8.10
C PHE A 186 -0.15 0.23 -8.35
N CYS A 187 -0.03 -0.19 -9.62
CA CYS A 187 -0.10 -1.58 -10.03
C CYS A 187 1.08 -2.46 -9.56
N GLN A 188 2.10 -1.87 -8.93
CA GLN A 188 3.21 -2.59 -8.29
C GLN A 188 2.84 -3.16 -6.91
N LEU A 189 1.70 -2.75 -6.32
CA LEU A 189 1.20 -3.29 -5.05
C LEU A 189 0.56 -4.68 -5.25
N ARG A 190 1.36 -5.65 -5.72
CA ARG A 190 0.89 -6.96 -6.22
C ARG A 190 0.32 -7.88 -5.14
N GLU A 191 0.61 -7.59 -3.87
CA GLU A 191 0.06 -8.33 -2.73
C GLU A 191 -1.33 -7.83 -2.30
N LEU A 192 -1.88 -6.78 -2.94
CA LEU A 192 -3.22 -6.28 -2.62
C LEU A 192 -4.28 -7.34 -2.91
N ILE A 193 -5.12 -7.59 -1.90
CA ILE A 193 -6.27 -8.49 -1.94
C ILE A 193 -7.57 -7.66 -1.94
N ASN A 194 -7.59 -6.60 -1.13
CA ASN A 194 -8.76 -5.75 -0.91
C ASN A 194 -8.43 -4.30 -1.21
N LEU A 195 -9.14 -3.70 -2.17
CA LEU A 195 -9.00 -2.30 -2.54
C LEU A 195 -10.36 -1.60 -2.54
N LYS A 196 -10.48 -0.55 -1.72
CA LYS A 196 -11.65 0.32 -1.67
C LYS A 196 -11.29 1.74 -2.09
N LEU A 197 -12.02 2.25 -3.08
CA LEU A 197 -11.84 3.54 -3.74
C LEU A 197 -13.17 4.30 -3.84
N ASP A 198 -14.21 3.85 -3.16
CA ASP A 198 -15.55 4.43 -3.25
C ASP A 198 -15.56 5.91 -2.88
N ASP A 199 -16.50 6.69 -3.43
CA ASP A 199 -16.65 8.12 -3.10
C ASP A 199 -15.34 8.90 -3.27
N ASN A 200 -14.76 8.81 -4.47
CA ASN A 200 -13.61 9.61 -4.87
C ASN A 200 -13.94 10.37 -6.17
N GLU A 201 -12.93 10.99 -6.77
CA GLU A 201 -13.07 11.71 -8.03
C GLU A 201 -12.31 11.05 -9.19
N LEU A 202 -12.15 9.71 -9.13
CA LEU A 202 -11.33 8.99 -10.09
C LEU A 202 -11.92 9.12 -11.50
N ILE A 203 -11.14 9.70 -12.42
CA ILE A 203 -11.52 9.82 -13.84
C ILE A 203 -11.05 8.62 -14.67
N ARG A 204 -10.15 7.81 -14.12
CA ARG A 204 -9.63 6.57 -14.73
C ARG A 204 -9.01 5.67 -13.69
N LEU A 205 -9.05 4.37 -13.93
CA LEU A 205 -8.18 3.40 -13.26
C LEU A 205 -6.84 3.30 -14.02
N PRO A 206 -5.73 2.92 -13.34
CA PRO A 206 -4.45 2.67 -13.99
C PRO A 206 -4.55 1.66 -15.15
N PHE A 207 -3.90 1.94 -16.28
CA PHE A 207 -3.97 1.08 -17.47
C PHE A 207 -3.42 -0.34 -17.25
N LYS A 208 -2.62 -0.55 -16.20
CA LYS A 208 -2.01 -1.84 -15.84
C LYS A 208 -2.67 -2.47 -14.60
N ILE A 209 -3.92 -2.11 -14.29
CA ILE A 209 -4.64 -2.62 -13.11
C ILE A 209 -4.68 -4.16 -13.06
N GLY A 210 -4.67 -4.82 -14.21
CA GLY A 210 -4.57 -6.28 -14.33
C GLY A 210 -3.29 -6.91 -13.77
N GLN A 211 -2.28 -6.12 -13.37
CA GLN A 211 -1.09 -6.62 -12.67
C GLN A 211 -1.33 -6.90 -11.17
N LEU A 212 -2.48 -6.51 -10.63
CA LEU A 212 -2.90 -6.83 -9.26
C LEU A 212 -3.47 -8.25 -9.21
N GLU A 213 -2.61 -9.26 -9.44
CA GLU A 213 -2.99 -10.67 -9.63
C GLU A 213 -3.68 -11.30 -8.39
N HIS A 214 -3.36 -10.82 -7.19
CA HIS A 214 -3.96 -11.28 -5.93
C HIS A 214 -5.23 -10.52 -5.54
N LEU A 215 -5.64 -9.50 -6.30
CA LEU A 215 -6.82 -8.71 -5.97
C LEU A 215 -8.07 -9.60 -6.07
N ARG A 216 -8.89 -9.59 -5.01
CA ARG A 216 -10.14 -10.34 -4.92
C ARG A 216 -11.34 -9.43 -4.70
N PHE A 217 -11.15 -8.30 -4.02
CA PHE A 217 -12.23 -7.36 -3.73
C PHE A 217 -11.85 -5.97 -4.24
N LEU A 218 -12.63 -5.46 -5.19
CA LEU A 218 -12.47 -4.11 -5.73
C LEU A 218 -13.79 -3.35 -5.61
N SER A 219 -13.75 -2.22 -4.91
CA SER A 219 -14.87 -1.29 -4.81
C SER A 219 -14.40 0.08 -5.29
N ALA A 220 -15.03 0.61 -6.33
CA ALA A 220 -14.76 1.95 -6.87
C ALA A 220 -16.08 2.65 -7.22
N ALA A 221 -17.12 2.44 -6.42
CA ALA A 221 -18.42 3.07 -6.60
C ALA A 221 -18.34 4.60 -6.44
N ARG A 222 -19.27 5.31 -7.06
CA ARG A 222 -19.43 6.77 -6.95
C ARG A 222 -18.12 7.51 -7.26
N ASN A 223 -17.54 7.20 -8.41
CA ASN A 223 -16.39 7.87 -9.01
C ASN A 223 -16.80 8.53 -10.34
N LYS A 224 -15.82 8.99 -11.13
CA LYS A 224 -16.03 9.68 -12.42
C LYS A 224 -15.48 8.85 -13.59
N LEU A 225 -15.54 7.52 -13.51
CA LEU A 225 -14.99 6.62 -14.53
C LEU A 225 -15.89 6.58 -15.80
N PRO A 226 -15.41 7.03 -16.97
CA PRO A 226 -16.15 6.89 -18.23
C PRO A 226 -15.98 5.50 -18.85
N PHE A 227 -14.85 4.84 -18.60
CA PHE A 227 -14.49 3.52 -19.12
C PHE A 227 -13.46 2.82 -18.23
N LEU A 228 -13.37 1.49 -18.37
CA LEU A 228 -12.37 0.64 -17.74
C LEU A 228 -11.21 0.35 -18.72
N PRO A 229 -9.95 0.24 -18.24
CA PRO A 229 -8.81 -0.10 -19.10
C PRO A 229 -8.89 -1.55 -19.62
N ASN A 230 -8.34 -1.83 -20.82
CA ASN A 230 -8.36 -3.18 -21.39
C ASN A 230 -7.79 -4.27 -20.46
N ASP A 231 -6.73 -3.96 -19.70
CA ASP A 231 -6.12 -4.90 -18.75
C ASP A 231 -7.03 -5.26 -17.56
N PHE A 232 -8.14 -4.55 -17.35
CA PHE A 232 -9.16 -4.92 -16.38
C PHE A 232 -9.68 -6.34 -16.62
N ARG A 233 -9.69 -6.80 -17.89
CA ARG A 233 -10.02 -8.18 -18.31
C ARG A 233 -9.15 -9.26 -17.68
N LYS A 234 -7.97 -8.92 -17.15
CA LYS A 234 -7.02 -9.87 -16.56
C LYS A 234 -7.26 -10.11 -15.07
N LEU A 235 -8.15 -9.34 -14.43
CA LEU A 235 -8.46 -9.48 -13.02
C LEU A 235 -9.32 -10.72 -12.76
N CYS A 236 -9.13 -11.33 -11.59
CA CYS A 236 -9.93 -12.45 -11.09
C CYS A 236 -10.47 -12.10 -9.70
N LEU A 237 -11.60 -11.41 -9.67
CA LEU A 237 -12.24 -10.88 -8.47
C LEU A 237 -13.30 -11.84 -7.92
N GLU A 238 -13.49 -11.81 -6.61
CA GLU A 238 -14.64 -12.39 -5.94
C GLU A 238 -15.79 -11.40 -5.94
N ASN A 239 -15.53 -10.14 -5.58
CA ASN A 239 -16.53 -9.08 -5.54
C ASN A 239 -16.05 -7.81 -6.26
N LEU A 240 -16.93 -7.24 -7.07
CA LEU A 240 -16.73 -6.00 -7.79
C LEU A 240 -17.91 -5.04 -7.57
N ASP A 241 -17.60 -3.81 -7.16
CA ASP A 241 -18.56 -2.70 -7.13
C ASP A 241 -18.04 -1.50 -7.93
N LEU A 242 -18.81 -1.11 -8.95
CA LEU A 242 -18.55 0.05 -9.81
C LEU A 242 -19.76 0.98 -9.89
N PHE A 243 -20.75 0.82 -8.99
CA PHE A 243 -22.01 1.53 -9.03
C PHE A 243 -21.83 3.05 -9.06
N GLY A 244 -22.63 3.75 -9.86
CA GLY A 244 -22.66 5.22 -9.84
C GLY A 244 -21.43 5.87 -10.49
N ASN A 245 -20.78 5.18 -11.41
CA ASN A 245 -19.82 5.77 -12.34
C ASN A 245 -20.52 6.21 -13.64
N PRO A 246 -20.12 7.34 -14.25
CA PRO A 246 -20.69 7.84 -15.49
C PRO A 246 -20.15 7.09 -16.71
N PHE A 247 -20.41 5.78 -16.79
CA PHE A 247 -19.98 4.96 -17.92
C PHE A 247 -20.60 5.46 -19.24
N GLU A 248 -19.75 5.76 -20.21
CA GLU A 248 -20.18 6.19 -21.53
C GLU A 248 -20.72 5.00 -22.33
N GLN A 249 -21.81 5.19 -23.07
CA GLN A 249 -22.27 4.17 -23.99
C GLN A 249 -21.23 3.97 -25.10
N PRO A 250 -20.71 2.75 -25.27
CA PRO A 250 -19.68 2.50 -26.29
C PRO A 250 -20.27 2.72 -27.69
N ASN A 251 -19.54 3.46 -28.53
CA ASN A 251 -19.80 3.52 -29.96
C ASN A 251 -18.69 2.77 -30.71
N PRO A 252 -18.83 1.46 -30.94
CA PRO A 252 -17.80 0.62 -31.55
C PRO A 252 -17.56 0.93 -33.04
N LEU A 253 -18.42 1.73 -33.67
CA LEU A 253 -18.38 2.01 -35.11
C LEU A 253 -17.48 3.20 -35.49
N VAL A 254 -16.98 3.97 -34.52
CA VAL A 254 -16.14 5.15 -34.79
C VAL A 254 -14.80 5.00 -34.06
N PRO A 255 -13.80 4.37 -34.70
CA PRO A 255 -12.47 4.27 -34.13
C PRO A 255 -11.74 5.62 -34.14
N ASN A 256 -11.03 5.91 -33.05
CA ASN A 256 -10.05 7.00 -33.03
C ASN A 256 -8.71 6.46 -33.56
N ILE A 257 -8.36 6.83 -34.80
CA ILE A 257 -7.19 6.33 -35.52
C ILE A 257 -6.07 7.38 -35.44
N GLN A 258 -4.97 7.04 -34.78
CA GLN A 258 -3.77 7.88 -34.64
C GLN A 258 -2.51 7.18 -35.18
N LEU A 259 -2.65 6.38 -36.23
CA LEU A 259 -1.53 5.63 -36.80
C LEU A 259 -0.51 6.55 -37.48
N LYS A 260 0.78 6.37 -37.14
CA LYS A 260 1.91 7.04 -37.79
C LYS A 260 2.67 6.04 -38.65
N ILE A 261 2.79 6.32 -39.95
CA ILE A 261 3.51 5.49 -40.91
C ILE A 261 4.49 6.39 -41.68
N PRO A 262 5.82 6.16 -41.60
CA PRO A 262 6.49 5.13 -40.82
C PRO A 262 6.41 5.38 -39.30
N LEU A 263 6.57 4.31 -38.51
CA LEU A 263 6.64 4.42 -37.04
C LEU A 263 7.89 5.21 -36.63
N THR A 264 7.79 5.94 -35.52
CA THR A 264 8.95 6.63 -34.96
C THR A 264 9.95 5.63 -34.37
N LEU A 265 11.22 6.02 -34.27
CA LEU A 265 12.24 5.19 -33.63
C LEU A 265 11.85 4.81 -32.19
N LEU A 266 11.20 5.73 -31.47
CA LEU A 266 10.71 5.49 -30.10
C LEU A 266 9.63 4.41 -30.06
N GLU A 267 8.66 4.46 -30.95
CA GLU A 267 7.59 3.46 -31.04
C GLU A 267 8.17 2.09 -31.45
N CYS A 268 9.11 2.06 -32.39
CA CYS A 268 9.84 0.85 -32.78
C CYS A 268 10.64 0.27 -31.61
N ALA A 269 11.37 1.11 -30.86
CA ALA A 269 12.13 0.69 -29.70
C ALA A 269 11.23 0.12 -28.60
N ALA A 270 10.13 0.81 -28.26
CA ALA A 270 9.18 0.34 -27.25
C ALA A 270 8.52 -0.99 -27.64
N ARG A 271 8.10 -1.13 -28.90
CA ARG A 271 7.54 -2.39 -29.42
C ARG A 271 8.58 -3.50 -29.38
N ALA A 272 9.82 -3.24 -29.78
CA ALA A 272 10.91 -4.22 -29.72
C ALA A 272 11.19 -4.65 -28.27
N THR A 273 11.30 -3.71 -27.33
CA THR A 273 11.52 -4.02 -25.91
C THR A 273 10.46 -4.97 -25.35
N VAL A 274 9.18 -4.71 -25.62
CA VAL A 274 8.09 -5.58 -25.13
C VAL A 274 8.04 -6.90 -25.89
N ASN A 275 8.12 -6.88 -27.21
CA ASN A 275 7.99 -8.08 -28.04
C ASN A 275 9.13 -9.08 -27.80
N TYR A 276 10.36 -8.60 -27.58
CA TYR A 276 11.52 -9.43 -27.25
C TYR A 276 11.70 -9.65 -25.75
N ARG A 277 10.75 -9.19 -24.90
CA ARG A 277 10.81 -9.30 -23.43
C ARG A 277 12.13 -8.83 -22.84
N ILE A 278 12.71 -7.76 -23.41
CA ILE A 278 13.98 -7.22 -22.96
C ILE A 278 13.77 -6.66 -21.55
N PRO A 279 14.53 -7.11 -20.54
CA PRO A 279 14.48 -6.52 -19.21
C PRO A 279 14.83 -5.03 -19.32
N TYR A 280 13.93 -4.17 -18.85
CA TYR A 280 14.14 -2.73 -18.88
C TYR A 280 14.21 -2.19 -17.45
N GLY A 281 15.23 -1.37 -17.23
CA GLY A 281 15.49 -0.65 -15.99
C GLY A 281 16.40 0.53 -16.34
N CYS A 282 16.51 1.48 -15.43
CA CYS A 282 17.26 2.74 -15.63
C CYS A 282 18.75 2.57 -15.96
N HIS A 283 19.27 1.34 -15.94
CA HIS A 283 20.66 0.98 -16.28
C HIS A 283 20.80 0.17 -17.59
N LEU A 284 19.70 -0.30 -18.19
CA LEU A 284 19.71 -1.18 -19.37
C LEU A 284 19.19 -0.48 -20.63
N LEU A 285 18.18 0.38 -20.46
CA LEU A 285 17.60 1.17 -21.53
C LEU A 285 17.61 2.66 -21.15
N PRO A 286 17.55 3.57 -22.15
CA PRO A 286 17.38 5.00 -21.88
C PRO A 286 16.20 5.25 -20.95
N SER A 287 16.37 6.10 -19.93
CA SER A 287 15.35 6.37 -18.91
C SER A 287 14.01 6.79 -19.51
N HIS A 288 14.03 7.64 -20.55
CA HIS A 288 12.83 8.07 -21.26
C HIS A 288 12.04 6.90 -21.87
N LEU A 289 12.72 5.90 -22.44
CA LEU A 289 12.06 4.72 -22.97
C LEU A 289 11.41 3.88 -21.86
N CYS A 290 12.05 3.78 -20.69
CA CYS A 290 11.47 3.12 -19.52
C CYS A 290 10.19 3.84 -19.04
N GLU A 291 10.23 5.16 -18.95
CA GLU A 291 9.06 5.99 -18.58
C GLU A 291 7.92 5.83 -19.58
N ASP A 292 8.22 5.84 -20.88
CA ASP A 292 7.24 5.62 -21.94
C ASP A 292 6.63 4.21 -21.89
N LEU A 293 7.44 3.19 -21.60
CA LEU A 293 6.99 1.81 -21.41
C LEU A 293 6.12 1.64 -20.16
N GLU A 294 6.33 2.45 -19.12
CA GLU A 294 5.45 2.48 -17.96
C GLU A 294 4.04 2.90 -18.36
N VAL A 295 3.89 3.95 -19.18
CA VAL A 295 2.60 4.50 -19.64
C VAL A 295 2.06 3.89 -20.93
N ALA A 296 2.81 3.00 -21.57
CA ALA A 296 2.42 2.34 -22.80
C ALA A 296 1.10 1.57 -22.65
N LYS A 297 0.20 1.75 -23.62
CA LYS A 297 -1.00 0.93 -23.72
C LYS A 297 -0.63 -0.39 -24.39
N THR A 298 -1.40 -1.44 -24.13
CA THR A 298 -1.12 -2.77 -24.67
C THR A 298 -2.13 -3.10 -25.77
N CYS A 299 -1.62 -3.40 -26.96
CA CYS A 299 -2.40 -3.98 -28.04
C CYS A 299 -2.81 -5.42 -27.68
N GLN A 300 -3.88 -5.92 -28.28
CA GLN A 300 -4.28 -7.31 -28.14
C GLN A 300 -3.19 -8.33 -28.56
N CYS A 301 -2.33 -7.98 -29.51
CA CYS A 301 -1.18 -8.82 -29.90
C CYS A 301 -0.02 -8.80 -28.87
N GLY A 302 -0.14 -8.00 -27.81
CA GLY A 302 0.89 -7.82 -26.78
C GLY A 302 1.86 -6.67 -27.04
N SER A 303 1.88 -6.09 -28.25
CA SER A 303 2.76 -4.95 -28.55
C SER A 303 2.37 -3.68 -27.78
N ALA A 304 3.39 -2.89 -27.44
CA ALA A 304 3.22 -1.56 -26.86
C ALA A 304 2.69 -0.55 -27.88
N CYS A 305 1.76 0.28 -27.44
CA CYS A 305 1.18 1.40 -28.16
C CYS A 305 1.47 2.69 -27.37
N LEU A 306 2.37 3.54 -27.86
CA LEU A 306 2.65 4.84 -27.24
C LEU A 306 1.74 5.90 -27.85
N SER A 307 2.12 6.39 -29.04
CA SER A 307 1.47 7.49 -29.75
C SER A 307 0.87 7.07 -31.08
N SER A 308 1.17 5.86 -31.57
CA SER A 308 0.61 5.30 -32.79
C SER A 308 -0.32 4.13 -32.47
N PHE A 309 -1.63 4.40 -32.41
CA PHE A 309 -2.64 3.40 -32.09
C PHE A 309 -3.99 3.67 -32.74
N ILE A 310 -4.84 2.64 -32.80
CA ILE A 310 -6.27 2.74 -32.99
C ILE A 310 -6.93 2.52 -31.63
N GLN A 311 -7.87 3.37 -31.24
CA GLN A 311 -8.61 3.26 -30.00
C GLN A 311 -10.11 3.10 -30.29
N ILE A 312 -10.75 2.16 -29.60
CA ILE A 312 -12.21 1.98 -29.59
C ILE A 312 -12.69 1.73 -28.17
N THR A 313 -13.99 1.86 -27.96
CA THR A 313 -14.65 1.43 -26.72
C THR A 313 -15.65 0.32 -27.05
N VAL A 314 -15.61 -0.77 -26.29
CA VAL A 314 -16.53 -1.90 -26.44
C VAL A 314 -17.18 -2.24 -25.11
N THR A 315 -18.37 -2.83 -25.14
CA THR A 315 -19.03 -3.34 -23.95
C THR A 315 -18.34 -4.61 -23.43
N MET A 316 -18.27 -4.75 -22.11
CA MET A 316 -17.88 -6.00 -21.44
C MET A 316 -18.83 -6.33 -20.30
N ASN A 317 -19.29 -7.58 -20.26
CA ASN A 317 -19.93 -8.14 -19.08
C ASN A 317 -18.91 -8.34 -17.95
N LEU A 318 -19.18 -7.75 -16.80
CA LEU A 318 -18.29 -7.74 -15.63
C LEU A 318 -18.20 -9.10 -14.93
N HIS A 319 -19.15 -10.01 -15.13
CA HIS A 319 -19.08 -11.37 -14.58
C HIS A 319 -17.91 -12.20 -15.16
N HIS A 320 -17.32 -11.76 -16.28
CA HIS A 320 -16.09 -12.36 -16.79
C HIS A 320 -14.86 -12.15 -15.89
N VAL A 321 -14.89 -11.14 -15.02
CA VAL A 321 -13.77 -10.83 -14.11
C VAL A 321 -14.14 -10.91 -12.63
N ALA A 322 -15.43 -11.02 -12.29
CA ALA A 322 -15.89 -11.08 -10.91
C ALA A 322 -17.02 -12.09 -10.71
N HIS A 323 -16.97 -12.85 -9.61
CA HIS A 323 -18.07 -13.75 -9.25
C HIS A 323 -19.34 -12.97 -8.87
N THR A 324 -19.21 -12.02 -7.94
CA THR A 324 -20.26 -11.12 -7.50
C THR A 324 -20.02 -9.73 -8.10
N VAL A 325 -21.02 -9.21 -8.81
CA VAL A 325 -21.00 -7.86 -9.37
C VAL A 325 -22.16 -7.08 -8.76
N VAL A 326 -21.86 -5.97 -8.10
CA VAL A 326 -22.88 -4.97 -7.76
C VAL A 326 -23.29 -4.26 -9.04
N LEU A 327 -24.60 -4.05 -9.21
CA LEU A 327 -25.19 -3.40 -10.37
C LEU A 327 -24.46 -2.07 -10.64
N VAL A 328 -24.06 -1.82 -11.89
CA VAL A 328 -23.29 -0.61 -12.24
C VAL A 328 -24.15 0.65 -12.29
N ASP A 329 -25.45 0.48 -12.50
CA ASP A 329 -26.43 1.55 -12.61
C ASP A 329 -27.77 1.16 -11.97
N ASN A 330 -28.68 2.14 -11.88
CA ASN A 330 -30.02 1.95 -11.34
C ASN A 330 -30.92 1.07 -12.23
N MET A 331 -30.46 0.71 -13.44
CA MET A 331 -31.19 -0.10 -14.40
C MET A 331 -30.81 -1.59 -14.32
N GLY A 332 -29.91 -1.94 -13.41
CA GLY A 332 -29.48 -3.32 -13.20
C GLY A 332 -28.43 -3.80 -14.20
N GLY A 333 -27.74 -2.89 -14.88
CA GLY A 333 -26.63 -3.25 -15.75
C GLY A 333 -25.50 -3.93 -14.99
N THR A 334 -24.91 -4.97 -15.58
CA THR A 334 -23.64 -5.59 -15.14
C THR A 334 -22.57 -5.49 -16.23
N GLU A 335 -22.77 -4.56 -17.16
CA GLU A 335 -21.88 -4.29 -18.28
C GLU A 335 -21.17 -2.96 -18.08
N ALA A 336 -19.92 -2.88 -18.53
CA ALA A 336 -19.15 -1.65 -18.51
C ALA A 336 -18.39 -1.45 -19.82
N PRO A 337 -18.22 -0.18 -20.27
CA PRO A 337 -17.38 0.16 -21.41
C PRO A 337 -15.89 -0.07 -21.09
N ILE A 338 -15.21 -0.77 -21.98
CA ILE A 338 -13.76 -0.98 -21.95
C ILE A 338 -13.11 -0.29 -23.14
N ILE A 339 -12.07 0.47 -22.83
CA ILE A 339 -11.21 1.10 -23.84
C ILE A 339 -10.13 0.12 -24.32
N CYS A 340 -10.11 -0.14 -25.62
CA CYS A 340 -9.16 -1.03 -26.29
C CYS A 340 -8.20 -0.23 -27.18
N TYR A 341 -6.97 -0.71 -27.32
CA TYR A 341 -5.94 -0.11 -28.18
C TYR A 341 -5.40 -1.15 -29.16
N PHE A 342 -5.10 -0.74 -30.39
CA PHE A 342 -4.53 -1.60 -31.42
C PHE A 342 -3.32 -0.94 -32.08
N CYS A 343 -2.27 -1.73 -32.34
CA CYS A 343 -1.00 -1.23 -32.87
C CYS A 343 -0.97 -1.06 -34.40
N SER A 344 -1.95 -1.64 -35.11
CA SER A 344 -2.08 -1.64 -36.57
C SER A 344 -3.54 -1.84 -37.00
N LEU A 345 -3.84 -1.58 -38.28
CA LEU A 345 -5.13 -1.91 -38.90
C LEU A 345 -5.41 -3.41 -38.86
N ASP A 346 -4.41 -4.26 -39.08
CA ASP A 346 -4.60 -5.71 -39.05
C ASP A 346 -5.09 -6.20 -37.68
N CYS A 347 -4.48 -5.70 -36.60
CA CYS A 347 -4.91 -6.05 -35.24
C CYS A 347 -6.34 -5.58 -34.95
N TYR A 348 -6.72 -4.41 -35.48
CA TYR A 348 -8.06 -3.87 -35.35
C TYR A 348 -9.09 -4.69 -36.13
N SER A 349 -8.82 -5.02 -37.40
CA SER A 349 -9.70 -5.85 -38.23
C SER A 349 -9.91 -7.24 -37.62
N GLN A 350 -8.83 -7.91 -37.18
CA GLN A 350 -8.93 -9.21 -36.51
C GLN A 350 -9.72 -9.17 -35.19
N PHE A 351 -9.71 -8.02 -34.49
CA PHE A 351 -10.55 -7.82 -33.32
C PHE A 351 -12.01 -7.66 -33.72
N LEU A 352 -12.31 -6.80 -34.69
CA LEU A 352 -13.67 -6.56 -35.17
C LEU A 352 -14.33 -7.85 -35.67
N ASP A 353 -13.63 -8.66 -36.46
CA ASP A 353 -14.16 -9.92 -36.98
C ASP A 353 -14.60 -10.84 -35.85
N ARG A 354 -13.79 -10.97 -34.79
CA ARG A 354 -14.13 -11.77 -33.61
C ARG A 354 -15.23 -11.16 -32.75
N TYR A 355 -15.24 -9.84 -32.62
CA TYR A 355 -16.25 -9.12 -31.85
C TYR A 355 -17.64 -9.22 -32.51
N LEU A 356 -17.69 -9.15 -33.85
CA LEU A 356 -18.92 -9.33 -34.61
C LEU A 356 -19.41 -10.79 -34.57
N GLN A 357 -18.51 -11.77 -34.63
CA GLN A 357 -18.87 -13.19 -34.50
C GLN A 357 -19.40 -13.57 -33.11
N SER A 358 -19.06 -12.83 -32.06
CA SER A 358 -19.48 -13.13 -30.68
C SER A 358 -20.75 -12.39 -30.25
N ASN A 359 -21.14 -11.34 -30.98
CA ASN A 359 -22.30 -10.49 -30.66
C ASN A 359 -23.37 -10.46 -31.77
N GLY A 360 -23.16 -11.15 -32.89
CA GLY A 360 -24.17 -11.43 -33.91
C GLY A 360 -24.72 -12.84 -33.75
#